data_AF-A0A7S2DK79-F1
#
_entry.id   AF-A0A7S2DK79-F1
#
_cell.length_a   1.000
_cell.length_b   1.000
_cell.length_c   1.000
_cell.angle_alpha   90.00
_cell.angle_beta   90.00
_cell.angle_gamma   90.00
#
_symmetry.space_group_name_H-M   'P 1'
#
loop_
_entity.id
_entity.type
_entity.pdbx_description
1 polymer ?
#
loop_
_entity_poly.entity_id
_entity_poly.type
_entity_poly.pdbx_seq_one_letter_code
_entity_poly.pdbx_strand_id
1 'polypeptide(L)'
;QRLLSAHSFGDCLITIGTGEMSDAEAERLGLVPTHAYAVLDVREVEGVRLLLVKNPWARKRWNGPYSANDKQRWTKSLRQALKYDQQVASQYDNGIFWIDMPSVVRFFDTAHLNWNPGLFKHRSMLHAHWPVSMGPKSDLYNLGSNPQYTIMVTLSSSSDGKKKEHATHRGPLDHRPIPFSVDTPFPALHHQGSGRCPS
;
A
#
# COMPACT_ATOMS: atom_id res chain seq x y z
N GLN A 1 8.15 -6.35 10.20
CA GLN A 1 8.08 -5.30 11.24
C GLN A 1 7.05 -4.22 10.94
N ARG A 2 7.10 -3.49 9.81
CA ARG A 2 6.10 -2.42 9.51
C ARG A 2 4.63 -2.86 9.49
N LEU A 3 4.36 -4.06 8.97
CA LEU A 3 3.00 -4.62 8.85
C LEU A 3 2.40 -5.00 10.22
N LEU A 4 3.23 -5.54 11.12
CA LEU A 4 2.84 -5.89 12.50
C LEU A 4 2.56 -4.64 13.35
N SER A 5 3.41 -3.60 13.22
CA SER A 5 3.23 -2.35 13.96
C SER A 5 2.03 -1.55 13.47
N ALA A 6 1.80 -1.50 12.15
CA ALA A 6 0.73 -0.68 11.57
C ALA A 6 -0.68 -1.22 11.81
N HIS A 7 -0.84 -2.54 11.81
CA HIS A 7 -2.13 -3.15 12.11
C HIS A 7 -2.55 -2.90 13.57
N SER A 8 -1.59 -2.92 14.51
CA SER A 8 -1.86 -2.77 15.95
C SER A 8 -2.40 -1.39 16.34
N PHE A 9 -2.18 -0.36 15.51
CA PHE A 9 -2.68 1.01 15.75
C PHE A 9 -3.84 1.42 14.82
N GLY A 10 -4.34 0.51 13.97
CA GLY A 10 -5.40 0.83 13.00
C GLY A 10 -4.93 1.76 11.86
N ASP A 11 -3.62 1.88 11.68
CA ASP A 11 -3.01 2.81 10.74
C ASP A 11 -2.84 2.23 9.33
N CYS A 12 -3.14 0.95 9.14
CA CYS A 12 -3.11 0.32 7.83
C CYS A 12 -4.21 -0.71 7.70
N LEU A 13 -5.07 -0.53 6.69
CA LEU A 13 -5.99 -1.57 6.24
C LEU A 13 -5.30 -2.41 5.16
N ILE A 14 -5.29 -3.72 5.38
CA ILE A 14 -4.63 -4.68 4.50
C ILE A 14 -5.70 -5.55 3.85
N THR A 15 -5.66 -5.65 2.52
CA THR A 15 -6.44 -6.63 1.76
C THR A 15 -5.51 -7.47 0.90
N ILE A 16 -5.85 -8.75 0.76
CA ILE A 16 -5.12 -9.70 -0.09
C ILE A 16 -6.06 -10.29 -1.13
N GLY A 17 -5.58 -10.49 -2.35
CA GLY A 17 -6.37 -10.97 -3.47
C GLY A 17 -5.79 -12.24 -4.07
N THR A 18 -6.65 -13.21 -4.33
CA THR A 18 -6.32 -14.44 -5.08
C THR A 18 -6.32 -14.18 -6.59
N GLY A 19 -5.47 -14.91 -7.31
CA GLY A 19 -5.47 -14.93 -8.78
C GLY A 19 -6.49 -15.88 -9.38
N GLU A 20 -6.28 -16.19 -10.66
CA GLU A 20 -6.99 -17.28 -11.32
C GLU A 20 -6.55 -18.63 -10.72
N MET A 21 -7.50 -19.53 -10.52
CA MET A 21 -7.26 -20.92 -10.11
C MET A 21 -8.39 -21.80 -10.64
N SER A 22 -8.09 -23.08 -10.84
CA SER A 22 -9.11 -24.06 -11.22
C SER A 22 -10.12 -24.30 -10.10
N ASP A 23 -11.35 -24.70 -10.43
CA ASP A 23 -12.37 -25.03 -9.42
C ASP A 23 -11.92 -26.14 -8.46
N ALA A 24 -11.17 -27.12 -8.98
CA ALA A 24 -10.60 -28.20 -8.16
C ALA A 24 -9.58 -27.67 -7.15
N GLU A 25 -8.74 -26.72 -7.55
CA GLU A 25 -7.78 -26.08 -6.66
C GLU A 25 -8.47 -25.17 -5.64
N ALA A 26 -9.44 -24.37 -6.07
CA ALA A 26 -10.25 -23.51 -5.22
C ALA A 26 -10.93 -24.31 -4.11
N GLU A 27 -11.55 -25.44 -4.45
CA GLU A 27 -12.22 -26.31 -3.49
C GLU A 27 -11.22 -27.00 -2.54
N ARG A 28 -10.11 -27.50 -3.07
CA ARG A 28 -9.04 -28.12 -2.27
C ARG A 28 -8.45 -27.16 -1.25
N LEU A 29 -8.21 -25.90 -1.64
CA LEU A 29 -7.63 -24.87 -0.79
C LEU A 29 -8.68 -24.20 0.11
N GLY A 30 -9.97 -24.26 -0.26
CA GLY A 30 -11.04 -23.51 0.38
C GLY A 30 -10.94 -22.00 0.12
N LEU A 31 -10.32 -21.62 -0.99
CA LEU A 31 -10.19 -20.24 -1.47
C LEU A 31 -11.11 -20.02 -2.67
N VAL A 32 -11.38 -18.76 -2.99
CA VAL A 32 -12.19 -18.35 -4.14
C VAL A 32 -11.24 -17.74 -5.17
N PRO A 33 -11.31 -18.11 -6.46
CA PRO A 33 -10.54 -17.47 -7.53
C PRO A 33 -10.90 -15.97 -7.64
N THR A 34 -9.94 -15.15 -8.05
CA THR A 34 -10.15 -13.73 -8.40
C THR A 34 -10.93 -12.93 -7.35
N HIS A 35 -10.64 -13.18 -6.08
CA HIS A 35 -11.42 -12.66 -4.96
C HIS A 35 -10.57 -11.95 -3.91
N ALA A 36 -11.16 -10.94 -3.26
CA ALA A 36 -10.49 -10.15 -2.25
C ALA A 36 -10.88 -10.57 -0.83
N TYR A 37 -9.89 -10.60 0.05
CA TYR A 37 -10.01 -10.93 1.46
C TYR A 37 -9.46 -9.80 2.33
N ALA A 38 -10.08 -9.58 3.48
CA ALA A 38 -9.61 -8.62 4.47
C ALA A 38 -8.65 -9.31 5.45
N VAL A 39 -7.49 -8.72 5.71
CA VAL A 39 -6.61 -9.17 6.80
C VAL A 39 -7.01 -8.42 8.07
N LEU A 40 -7.44 -9.18 9.07
CA LEU A 40 -7.97 -8.70 10.35
C LEU A 40 -6.95 -8.70 11.48
N ASP A 41 -5.88 -9.49 11.37
CA ASP A 41 -4.77 -9.49 12.32
C ASP A 41 -3.52 -10.10 11.69
N VAL A 42 -2.36 -9.70 12.18
CA VAL A 42 -1.07 -10.30 11.86
C VAL A 42 -0.32 -10.54 13.16
N ARG A 43 0.02 -11.80 13.42
CA ARG A 43 0.68 -12.22 14.65
C ARG A 43 1.92 -13.03 14.33
N GLU A 44 2.95 -12.88 15.15
CA GLU A 44 4.14 -13.73 15.12
C GLU A 44 4.27 -14.38 16.50
N VAL A 45 4.12 -15.71 16.53
CA VAL A 45 4.11 -16.51 17.76
C VAL A 45 4.97 -17.74 17.52
N GLU A 46 5.91 -18.03 18.42
CA GLU A 46 6.81 -19.19 18.31
C GLU A 46 7.58 -19.26 16.97
N GLY A 47 7.91 -18.09 16.39
CA GLY A 47 8.60 -18.00 15.10
C GLY A 47 7.71 -18.22 13.87
N VAL A 48 6.40 -18.42 14.06
CA VAL A 48 5.43 -18.56 12.98
C VAL A 48 4.66 -17.26 12.81
N ARG A 49 4.65 -16.71 11.59
CA ARG A 49 3.85 -15.54 11.23
C ARG A 49 2.51 -15.97 10.63
N LEU A 50 1.43 -15.62 11.31
CA LEU A 50 0.05 -15.96 10.97
C LEU A 50 -0.76 -14.71 10.69
N LEU A 51 -1.65 -14.81 9.71
CA LEU A 51 -2.61 -13.78 9.34
C LEU A 51 -4.02 -14.28 9.65
N LEU A 52 -4.81 -13.46 10.33
CA LEU A 52 -6.25 -13.68 10.48
C LEU A 52 -6.93 -13.03 9.28
N VAL A 53 -7.62 -13.82 8.48
CA VAL A 53 -8.18 -13.40 7.20
C VAL A 53 -9.69 -13.62 7.21
N LYS A 54 -10.43 -12.68 6.62
CA LYS A 54 -11.88 -12.75 6.46
C LYS A 54 -12.27 -12.76 4.99
N ASN A 55 -13.07 -13.76 4.62
CA ASN A 55 -13.83 -13.77 3.39
C ASN A 55 -15.07 -12.84 3.55
N PRO A 56 -15.24 -11.81 2.70
CA PRO A 56 -16.42 -10.95 2.72
C PRO A 56 -17.76 -11.69 2.58
N TRP A 57 -17.77 -12.86 1.93
CA TRP A 57 -18.99 -13.67 1.79
C TRP A 57 -19.34 -14.51 3.01
N ALA A 58 -18.55 -14.42 4.09
CA ALA A 58 -18.76 -15.13 5.35
C ALA A 58 -18.94 -16.66 5.20
N ARG A 59 -18.36 -17.24 4.15
CA ARG A 59 -18.35 -18.68 3.82
C ARG A 59 -17.05 -19.03 3.10
N LYS A 60 -16.69 -20.32 3.05
CA LYS A 60 -15.45 -20.84 2.44
C LYS A 60 -14.21 -20.31 3.15
N ARG A 61 -13.48 -21.24 3.78
CA ARG A 61 -12.29 -20.97 4.57
C ARG A 61 -11.13 -21.81 4.08
N TRP A 62 -9.94 -21.29 4.37
CA TRP A 62 -8.69 -22.00 4.17
C TRP A 62 -8.71 -23.42 4.73
N ASN A 63 -8.33 -24.39 3.89
CA ASN A 63 -8.25 -25.82 4.20
C ASN A 63 -6.81 -26.32 4.36
N GLY A 64 -5.81 -25.44 4.27
CA GLY A 64 -4.39 -25.80 4.38
C GLY A 64 -3.82 -25.71 5.81
N PRO A 65 -2.51 -25.45 5.94
CA PRO A 65 -1.84 -25.23 7.23
C PRO A 65 -2.56 -24.22 8.11
N TYR A 66 -2.73 -24.57 9.39
CA TYR A 66 -3.44 -23.75 10.39
C TYR A 66 -4.93 -23.50 10.07
N SER A 67 -5.54 -24.29 9.19
CA SER A 67 -6.99 -24.33 9.03
C SER A 67 -7.69 -24.83 10.29
N ALA A 68 -9.02 -24.69 10.36
CA ALA A 68 -9.81 -25.23 11.46
C ALA A 68 -9.67 -26.76 11.60
N ASN A 69 -9.39 -27.46 10.49
CA ASN A 69 -9.27 -28.92 10.45
C ASN A 69 -7.83 -29.42 10.66
N ASP A 70 -6.81 -28.54 10.70
CA ASP A 70 -5.41 -28.93 10.90
C ASP A 70 -5.14 -29.29 12.37
N LYS A 71 -5.08 -30.58 12.71
CA LYS A 71 -4.81 -31.00 14.10
C LYS A 71 -3.32 -31.09 14.44
N GLN A 72 -2.43 -30.98 13.45
CA GLN A 72 -1.01 -31.23 13.64
C GLN A 72 -0.24 -29.97 14.01
N ARG A 73 -0.55 -28.84 13.36
CA ARG A 73 0.20 -27.59 13.54
C ARG A 73 -0.30 -26.72 14.69
N TRP A 74 -1.55 -26.90 15.12
CA TRP A 74 -2.11 -26.14 16.24
C TRP A 74 -1.59 -26.65 17.59
N THR A 75 -0.54 -26.01 18.11
CA THR A 75 -0.08 -26.24 19.49
C THR A 75 -1.02 -25.58 20.51
N LYS A 76 -0.98 -26.05 21.76
CA LYS A 76 -1.79 -25.44 22.84
C LYS A 76 -1.38 -23.99 23.09
N SER A 77 -0.09 -23.71 23.09
CA SER A 77 0.48 -22.37 23.28
C SER A 77 0.07 -21.42 22.17
N LEU A 78 0.13 -21.86 20.91
CA LEU A 78 -0.28 -21.05 19.76
C LEU A 78 -1.77 -20.69 19.82
N ARG A 79 -2.64 -21.67 20.12
CA ARG A 79 -4.08 -21.42 20.30
C ARG A 79 -4.37 -20.44 21.43
N GLN A 80 -3.66 -20.57 22.55
CA GLN A 80 -3.79 -19.63 23.69
C GLN A 80 -3.33 -18.22 23.32
N ALA A 81 -2.18 -18.08 22.67
CA ALA A 81 -1.63 -16.78 22.27
C ALA A 81 -2.52 -16.04 21.27
N LEU A 82 -3.15 -16.76 20.35
CA LEU A 82 -4.07 -16.20 19.35
C LEU A 82 -5.52 -16.12 19.82
N LYS A 83 -5.83 -16.57 21.05
CA LYS A 83 -7.20 -16.72 21.56
C LYS A 83 -8.10 -17.49 20.59
N TYR A 84 -7.55 -18.53 19.96
CA TYR A 84 -8.21 -19.28 18.90
C TYR A 84 -8.84 -20.57 19.44
N ASP A 85 -10.17 -20.66 19.33
CA ASP A 85 -10.91 -21.90 19.59
C ASP A 85 -11.13 -22.69 18.30
N GLN A 86 -10.27 -23.70 18.11
CA GLN A 86 -10.32 -24.57 16.95
C GLN A 86 -11.59 -25.44 16.90
N GLN A 87 -12.14 -25.85 18.04
CA GLN A 87 -13.32 -26.73 18.07
C GLN A 87 -14.54 -25.97 17.57
N VAL A 88 -14.75 -24.76 18.07
CA VAL A 88 -15.83 -23.87 17.61
C VAL A 88 -15.64 -23.54 16.13
N ALA A 89 -14.41 -23.21 15.71
CA ALA A 89 -14.13 -22.92 14.32
C ALA A 89 -14.43 -24.12 13.40
N SER A 90 -14.20 -25.36 13.83
CA SER A 90 -14.51 -26.54 13.00
C SER A 90 -16.01 -26.77 12.80
N GLN A 91 -16.85 -26.29 13.72
CA GLN A 91 -18.31 -26.49 13.69
C GLN A 91 -19.05 -25.42 12.91
N TYR A 92 -18.56 -24.18 12.92
CA TYR A 92 -19.24 -23.04 12.30
C TYR A 92 -18.32 -22.31 11.33
N ASP A 93 -18.77 -22.15 10.09
CA ASP A 93 -18.10 -21.35 9.07
C ASP A 93 -18.66 -19.92 9.06
N ASN A 94 -17.81 -18.96 9.43
CA ASN A 94 -18.07 -17.53 9.36
C ASN A 94 -17.16 -16.81 8.35
N GLY A 95 -16.43 -17.56 7.52
CA GLY A 95 -15.46 -17.05 6.56
C GLY A 95 -14.17 -16.47 7.18
N ILE A 96 -13.97 -16.59 8.49
CA ILE A 96 -12.75 -16.12 9.17
C ILE A 96 -11.82 -17.31 9.43
N PHE A 97 -10.54 -17.17 9.09
CA PHE A 97 -9.55 -18.22 9.25
C PHE A 97 -8.13 -17.68 9.47
N TRP A 98 -7.30 -18.49 10.11
CA TRP A 98 -5.86 -18.25 10.19
C TRP A 98 -5.15 -18.92 9.01
N ILE A 99 -4.09 -18.28 8.52
CA ILE A 99 -3.22 -18.80 7.48
C ILE A 99 -1.78 -18.35 7.74
N ASP A 100 -0.79 -19.18 7.41
CA ASP A 100 0.62 -18.83 7.55
C ASP A 100 1.13 -17.98 6.40
N MET A 101 2.09 -17.09 6.71
CA MET A 101 2.69 -16.19 5.72
C MET A 101 3.23 -16.93 4.48
N PRO A 102 3.90 -18.10 4.56
CA PRO A 102 4.30 -18.86 3.38
C PRO A 102 3.13 -19.25 2.46
N SER A 103 1.99 -19.69 3.03
CA SER A 103 0.79 -19.98 2.24
C SER A 103 0.20 -18.72 1.62
N VAL A 104 0.22 -17.58 2.32
CA VAL A 104 -0.22 -16.30 1.74
C VAL A 104 0.62 -15.94 0.51
N VAL A 105 1.94 -16.01 0.62
CA VAL A 105 2.86 -15.72 -0.50
C VAL A 105 2.66 -16.67 -1.68
N ARG A 106 2.24 -17.92 -1.41
CA ARG A 106 2.05 -18.94 -2.44
C ARG A 106 0.73 -18.81 -3.20
N PHE A 107 -0.36 -18.44 -2.52
CA PHE A 107 -1.73 -18.56 -3.06
C PHE A 107 -2.44 -17.23 -3.27
N PHE A 108 -1.82 -16.10 -2.91
CA PHE A 108 -2.36 -14.77 -3.13
C PHE A 108 -1.42 -13.96 -4.02
N ASP A 109 -1.99 -13.33 -5.04
CA ASP A 109 -1.25 -12.61 -6.07
C ASP A 109 -1.03 -11.15 -5.70
N THR A 110 -1.95 -10.58 -4.92
CA THR A 110 -1.96 -9.16 -4.62
C THR A 110 -2.11 -8.88 -3.13
N ALA A 111 -1.48 -7.82 -2.67
CA ALA A 111 -1.68 -7.24 -1.35
C ALA A 111 -1.79 -5.72 -1.49
N HIS A 112 -2.90 -5.15 -1.01
CA HIS A 112 -3.12 -3.71 -0.99
C HIS A 112 -2.98 -3.19 0.44
N LEU A 113 -2.23 -2.10 0.60
CA LEU A 113 -1.95 -1.48 1.88
C LEU A 113 -2.47 -0.05 1.88
N ASN A 114 -3.55 0.20 2.61
CA ASN A 114 -4.16 1.52 2.74
C ASN A 114 -3.68 2.15 4.04
N TRP A 115 -2.67 3.01 3.94
CA TRP A 115 -2.01 3.65 5.08
C TRP A 115 -2.73 4.94 5.49
N ASN A 116 -2.81 5.16 6.80
CA ASN A 116 -3.19 6.43 7.38
C ASN A 116 -2.23 7.53 6.90
N PRO A 117 -2.69 8.54 6.14
CA PRO A 117 -1.84 9.60 5.63
C PRO A 117 -1.19 10.46 6.72
N GLY A 118 -1.72 10.42 7.95
CA GLY A 118 -1.17 11.13 9.11
C GLY A 118 0.17 10.58 9.61
N LEU A 119 0.55 9.35 9.22
CA LEU A 119 1.83 8.76 9.60
C LEU A 119 3.04 9.34 8.83
N PHE A 120 2.80 10.02 7.70
CA PHE A 120 3.88 10.53 6.86
C PHE A 120 4.33 11.91 7.34
N LYS A 121 5.47 11.96 8.05
CA LYS A 121 6.09 13.20 8.58
C LYS A 121 6.29 14.28 7.51
N HIS A 122 6.61 13.85 6.29
CA HIS A 122 6.81 14.74 5.15
C HIS A 122 5.77 14.41 4.08
N ARG A 123 4.90 15.38 3.79
CA ARG A 123 3.85 15.25 2.76
C ARG A 123 3.75 16.54 1.96
N SER A 124 3.91 16.41 0.65
CA SER A 124 3.65 17.47 -0.32
C SER A 124 2.67 16.94 -1.36
N MET A 125 1.65 17.73 -1.70
CA MET A 125 0.66 17.40 -2.71
C MET A 125 0.72 18.45 -3.79
N LEU A 126 0.84 18.03 -5.04
CA LEU A 126 0.84 18.90 -6.21
C LEU A 126 -0.19 18.38 -7.20
N HIS A 127 -1.01 19.29 -7.72
CA HIS A 127 -1.98 19.00 -8.76
C HIS A 127 -1.52 19.65 -10.07
N ALA A 128 -1.44 18.86 -11.13
CA ALA A 128 -1.16 19.32 -12.48
C ALA A 128 -2.17 18.68 -13.45
N HIS A 129 -2.30 19.28 -14.63
CA HIS A 129 -3.15 18.76 -15.70
C HIS A 129 -2.32 18.69 -16.99
N TRP A 130 -2.69 17.76 -17.88
CA TRP A 130 -2.16 17.69 -19.24
C TRP A 130 -3.15 18.38 -20.20
N PRO A 131 -2.82 19.55 -20.75
CA PRO A 131 -3.66 20.20 -21.74
C PRO A 131 -3.61 19.41 -23.05
N VAL A 132 -4.77 19.00 -23.59
CA VAL A 132 -4.87 18.25 -24.85
C VAL A 132 -4.24 19.02 -26.03
N SER A 133 -4.19 20.35 -25.95
CA SER A 133 -3.61 21.23 -26.96
C SER A 133 -2.09 21.41 -26.87
N MET A 134 -1.42 20.84 -25.85
CA MET A 134 0.02 20.99 -25.65
C MET A 134 0.73 19.64 -25.52
N GLY A 135 1.87 19.51 -26.19
CA GLY A 135 2.70 18.29 -26.20
C GLY A 135 2.60 17.49 -27.49
N PRO A 136 3.52 16.54 -27.72
CA PRO A 136 3.45 15.67 -28.90
C PRO A 136 2.26 14.72 -28.80
N LYS A 137 1.74 14.27 -29.96
CA LYS A 137 0.71 13.21 -30.01
C LYS A 137 1.15 11.90 -29.35
N SER A 138 2.45 11.73 -29.13
CA SER A 138 3.03 10.60 -28.43
C SER A 138 4.30 11.03 -27.70
N ASP A 139 4.40 10.63 -26.44
CA ASP A 139 5.55 10.84 -25.56
C ASP A 139 6.83 10.12 -26.05
N LEU A 140 6.73 9.22 -27.04
CA LEU A 140 7.86 8.57 -27.68
C LEU A 140 8.79 9.56 -28.41
N TYR A 141 8.27 10.72 -28.83
CA TYR A 141 9.04 11.71 -29.61
C TYR A 141 9.63 12.83 -28.74
N ASN A 142 8.93 13.24 -27.68
CA ASN A 142 9.40 14.33 -26.80
C ASN A 142 8.75 14.24 -25.41
N LEU A 143 9.57 14.05 -24.37
CA LEU A 143 9.15 14.05 -22.97
C LEU A 143 9.19 15.45 -22.32
N GLY A 144 9.84 16.42 -22.96
CA GLY A 144 10.07 17.75 -22.41
C GLY A 144 8.80 18.59 -22.21
N SER A 145 7.68 18.20 -22.82
CA SER A 145 6.37 18.85 -22.63
C SER A 145 5.62 18.36 -21.39
N ASN A 146 6.10 17.30 -20.72
CA ASN A 146 5.49 16.79 -19.50
C ASN A 146 5.92 17.63 -18.28
N PRO A 147 5.03 17.84 -17.28
CA PRO A 147 5.41 18.47 -16.02
C PRO A 147 6.59 17.76 -15.35
N GLN A 148 7.61 18.52 -14.94
CA GLN A 148 8.82 17.99 -14.29
C GLN A 148 8.88 18.43 -12.82
N TYR A 149 9.28 17.52 -11.94
CA TYR A 149 9.33 17.74 -10.50
C TYR A 149 10.69 17.33 -9.93
N THR A 150 11.19 18.10 -8.96
CA THR A 150 12.42 17.79 -8.23
C THR A 150 12.11 17.56 -6.76
N ILE A 151 12.52 16.41 -6.24
CA ILE A 151 12.45 16.11 -4.80
C ILE A 151 13.84 16.34 -4.21
N MET A 152 13.94 17.31 -3.30
CA MET A 152 15.16 17.56 -2.54
C MET A 152 15.09 16.84 -1.19
N VAL A 153 16.05 15.97 -0.92
CA VAL A 153 16.15 15.23 0.35
C VAL A 153 17.32 15.80 1.14
N THR A 154 17.03 16.43 2.28
CA THR A 154 18.06 16.87 3.22
C THR A 154 18.21 15.82 4.31
N LEU A 155 19.41 15.22 4.41
CA LEU A 155 19.74 14.33 5.52
C LEU A 155 20.20 15.17 6.70
N SER A 156 19.57 15.02 7.86
CA SER A 156 20.13 15.52 9.11
C SER A 156 21.32 14.63 9.47
N SER A 157 22.54 15.16 9.38
CA SER A 157 23.70 14.49 9.97
C SER A 157 23.52 14.44 11.48
N SER A 158 23.40 13.24 12.04
CA SER A 158 23.51 13.04 13.49
C SER A 158 24.93 13.42 13.89
N SER A 159 25.11 14.59 14.48
CA SER A 159 26.39 15.04 14.99
C SER A 159 26.68 14.39 16.34
N ASP A 160 27.26 13.19 16.31
CA ASP A 160 28.06 12.67 17.42
C ASP A 160 29.54 12.89 17.12
N GLY A 161 30.19 13.72 17.96
CA GLY A 161 31.62 13.60 18.31
C GLY A 161 32.70 14.03 17.29
N LYS A 162 33.22 15.26 17.48
CA LYS A 162 34.60 15.76 17.24
C LYS A 162 35.51 15.02 16.21
N LYS A 163 35.98 15.78 15.21
CA LYS A 163 37.42 16.13 15.02
C LYS A 163 37.61 17.26 14.00
N LYS A 164 38.56 18.15 14.31
CA LYS A 164 39.09 19.21 13.44
C LYS A 164 40.00 18.58 12.38
N GLU A 165 39.97 19.06 11.13
CA GLU A 165 41.15 19.62 10.45
C GLU A 165 40.88 20.18 9.03
N HIS A 166 41.62 21.26 8.78
CA HIS A 166 42.08 21.97 7.57
C HIS A 166 41.33 22.05 6.23
N ALA A 167 41.37 23.29 5.73
CA ALA A 167 40.67 23.85 4.58
C ALA A 167 41.29 23.50 3.22
N THR A 168 40.49 23.61 2.16
CA THR A 168 40.97 24.13 0.87
C THR A 168 39.87 24.92 0.16
N HIS A 169 40.26 26.11 -0.28
CA HIS A 169 39.54 27.13 -1.03
C HIS A 169 38.66 26.59 -2.17
N ARG A 170 37.40 27.07 -2.27
CA ARG A 170 36.67 27.35 -3.52
C ARG A 170 35.59 28.39 -3.23
N GLY A 171 35.53 29.44 -4.07
CA GLY A 171 34.81 30.70 -3.84
C GLY A 171 33.28 30.60 -3.74
N PRO A 172 32.60 31.68 -3.34
CA PRO A 172 31.17 31.66 -3.09
C PRO A 172 30.39 31.51 -4.39
N LEU A 173 29.53 30.49 -4.47
CA LEU A 173 28.44 30.47 -5.44
C LEU A 173 27.35 31.40 -4.91
N ASP A 174 27.06 32.44 -5.71
CA ASP A 174 26.07 33.48 -5.46
C ASP A 174 24.69 32.85 -5.14
N HIS A 175 24.25 32.98 -3.89
CA HIS A 175 22.91 32.62 -3.46
C HIS A 175 21.94 33.73 -3.84
N ARG A 176 21.48 33.74 -5.10
CA ARG A 176 20.27 34.48 -5.46
C ARG A 176 19.13 33.50 -5.74
N PRO A 177 18.00 33.56 -5.00
CA PRO A 177 16.81 32.87 -5.43
C PRO A 177 16.36 33.48 -6.75
N ILE A 178 16.28 32.65 -7.80
CA ILE A 178 15.67 33.05 -9.06
C ILE A 178 14.19 33.28 -8.76
N PRO A 179 13.63 34.49 -8.97
CA PRO A 179 12.22 34.72 -8.75
C PRO A 179 11.41 33.89 -9.73
N PHE A 180 10.37 33.23 -9.21
CA PHE A 180 9.35 32.56 -10.00
C PHE A 180 8.65 33.61 -10.88
N SER A 181 8.83 33.56 -12.19
CA SER A 181 7.98 34.27 -13.15
C SER A 181 7.02 33.25 -13.76
N VAL A 182 5.72 33.45 -13.55
CA VAL A 182 4.68 32.79 -14.34
C VAL A 182 4.27 33.80 -15.41
N ASP A 183 5.04 33.86 -16.50
CA ASP A 183 4.65 34.66 -17.65
C ASP A 183 3.69 33.85 -18.53
N THR A 184 2.40 33.97 -18.26
CA THR A 184 1.36 33.71 -19.24
C THR A 184 0.49 34.96 -19.40
N PRO A 185 0.51 35.64 -20.56
CA PRO A 185 -0.36 36.78 -20.81
C PRO A 185 -1.80 36.29 -21.01
N PHE A 186 -2.70 36.69 -20.12
CA PHE A 186 -4.15 36.56 -20.33
C PHE A 186 -4.64 37.75 -21.18
N PRO A 187 -5.29 37.54 -22.33
CA PRO A 187 -6.18 38.55 -22.89
C PRO A 187 -7.49 38.54 -22.10
N ALA A 188 -7.88 39.71 -21.58
CA ALA A 188 -9.19 39.93 -20.99
C ALA A 188 -10.28 39.71 -22.04
N LEU A 189 -11.16 38.73 -21.81
CA LEU A 189 -12.37 38.53 -22.62
C LEU A 189 -13.58 39.09 -21.88
N HIS A 190 -14.19 40.08 -22.51
CA HIS A 190 -15.43 40.75 -22.13
C HIS A 190 -16.59 39.76 -21.97
N HIS A 191 -17.41 40.03 -20.95
CA HIS A 191 -18.70 39.41 -20.69
C HIS A 191 -19.71 39.71 -21.83
N GLN A 192 -20.08 38.69 -22.61
CA GLN A 192 -21.38 38.47 -23.27
C GLN A 192 -21.53 36.95 -23.38
N GLY A 193 -22.58 36.25 -22.95
CA GLY A 193 -23.99 36.58 -22.94
C GLY A 193 -24.72 35.64 -23.90
N SER A 194 -25.22 34.51 -23.38
CA SER A 194 -26.22 33.60 -23.95
C SER A 194 -25.83 32.67 -25.13
N GLY A 195 -26.19 31.38 -25.00
CA GLY A 195 -26.19 30.42 -26.11
C GLY A 195 -26.38 28.98 -25.64
N ARG A 196 -27.53 28.38 -25.97
CA ARG A 196 -28.02 27.05 -25.53
C ARG A 196 -27.23 25.88 -26.11
N CYS A 197 -27.15 24.78 -25.37
CA CYS A 197 -26.80 23.45 -25.88
C CYS A 197 -27.94 22.83 -26.68
N PRO A 198 -27.69 22.15 -27.82
CA PRO A 198 -28.58 21.14 -28.34
C PRO A 198 -28.16 19.73 -27.90
N SER A 199 -29.20 18.89 -27.81
CA SER A 199 -29.31 17.48 -27.46
C SER A 199 -28.37 16.52 -28.19
#